data_AF-T2JGB1-F1
#
_entry.id   AF-T2JGB1-F1
#
_cell.length_a   1.000
_cell.length_b   1.000
_cell.length_c   1.000
_cell.angle_alpha   90.00
_cell.angle_beta   90.00
_cell.angle_gamma   90.00
#
_symmetry.space_group_name_H-M   'P 1'
#
loop_
_entity.id
_entity.type
_entity.pdbx_description
1 polymer ?
#
loop_
_entity_poly.entity_id
_entity_poly.type
_entity_poly.pdbx_seq_one_letter_code
_entity_poly.pdbx_strand_id
1 'polypeptide(L)'
;MNSTPDSTPVSSQGTQENGKPVTAEDLTEVIEEFEQYRERLLSETMATAKRAKLPKKTAMAQIEPELAKIDATLLSLRQQQASLTAKKDIT
;
A
#
# COMPACT_ATOMS: atom_id res chain seq x y z
N MET A 1 1.68 -49.51 -12.58
CA MET A 1 1.88 -49.14 -11.15
C MET A 1 2.52 -47.77 -11.12
N ASN A 2 2.03 -46.96 -10.19
CA ASN A 2 2.05 -45.50 -10.16
C ASN A 2 3.38 -44.92 -9.67
N SER A 3 3.58 -43.63 -10.00
CA SER A 3 4.28 -42.61 -9.21
C SER A 3 5.81 -42.56 -9.23
N THR A 4 6.35 -41.80 -10.19
CA THR A 4 7.48 -40.91 -9.90
C THR A 4 7.03 -39.82 -8.91
N PRO A 5 7.81 -39.53 -7.86
CA PRO A 5 7.66 -38.34 -7.05
C PRO A 5 8.49 -37.23 -7.69
N ASP A 6 7.86 -36.16 -8.18
CA ASP A 6 8.61 -34.91 -8.31
C ASP A 6 7.67 -33.72 -8.22
N SER A 7 7.75 -33.08 -7.07
CA SER A 7 7.73 -31.63 -6.89
C SER A 7 6.88 -30.87 -7.92
N THR A 8 5.58 -30.80 -7.67
CA THR A 8 4.83 -29.61 -8.08
C THR A 8 5.58 -28.41 -7.50
N PRO A 9 6.17 -27.50 -8.31
CA PRO A 9 6.48 -26.20 -7.78
C PRO A 9 5.11 -25.58 -7.53
N VAL A 10 4.64 -25.62 -6.29
CA VAL A 10 3.70 -24.62 -5.81
C VAL A 10 4.43 -23.32 -6.09
N SER A 11 4.01 -22.67 -7.16
CA SER A 11 4.46 -21.36 -7.57
C SER A 11 3.95 -20.39 -6.51
N SER A 12 4.67 -20.37 -5.38
CA SER A 12 4.66 -19.33 -4.37
C SER A 12 5.39 -18.13 -4.95
N GLN A 13 4.93 -17.65 -6.10
CA GLN A 13 5.45 -16.46 -6.73
C GLN A 13 4.55 -15.32 -6.30
N GLY A 14 5.01 -14.59 -5.28
CA GLY A 14 4.85 -13.14 -5.32
C GLY A 14 5.52 -12.68 -6.61
N THR A 15 4.73 -12.60 -7.67
CA THR A 15 5.18 -12.14 -8.98
C THR A 15 5.47 -10.65 -8.88
N GLN A 16 6.68 -10.34 -8.44
CA GLN A 16 7.39 -9.17 -8.94
C GLN A 16 7.63 -9.44 -10.43
N GLU A 17 6.74 -8.91 -11.26
CA GLU A 17 6.87 -8.96 -12.70
C GLU A 17 8.00 -8.03 -13.17
N ASN A 18 9.16 -8.64 -13.42
CA ASN A 18 9.84 -8.51 -14.70
C ASN A 18 10.34 -7.11 -15.11
N GLY A 19 11.47 -6.64 -14.54
CA GLY A 19 12.46 -5.75 -15.19
C GLY A 19 11.99 -4.46 -15.89
N LYS A 20 10.71 -4.10 -15.78
CA LYS A 20 10.10 -2.94 -16.42
C LYS A 20 10.38 -1.72 -15.56
N PRO A 21 10.74 -0.57 -16.16
CA PRO A 21 10.86 0.66 -15.40
C PRO A 21 9.49 1.00 -14.81
N VAL A 22 9.47 1.29 -13.50
CA VAL A 22 8.29 1.82 -12.81
C VAL A 22 7.85 3.10 -13.52
N THR A 23 6.58 3.17 -13.90
CA THR A 23 6.00 4.31 -14.61
C THR A 23 5.28 5.26 -13.65
N ALA A 24 4.99 6.48 -14.12
CA ALA A 24 4.22 7.44 -13.32
C ALA A 24 2.78 6.95 -13.10
N GLU A 25 2.24 6.20 -14.06
CA GLU A 25 0.95 5.54 -14.02
C GLU A 25 0.92 4.46 -12.92
N ASP A 26 1.93 3.58 -12.85
CA ASP A 26 2.03 2.57 -11.78
C ASP A 26 2.06 3.22 -10.38
N LEU A 27 2.78 4.33 -10.23
CA LEU A 27 2.81 5.06 -8.96
C LEU A 27 1.47 5.74 -8.64
N THR A 28 0.67 6.11 -9.65
CA THR A 28 -0.66 6.69 -9.45
C THR A 28 -1.58 5.69 -8.78
N GLU A 29 -1.64 4.46 -9.32
CA GLU A 29 -2.46 3.38 -8.79
C GLU A 29 -2.09 3.05 -7.35
N VAL A 30 -0.78 2.92 -7.07
CA VAL A 30 -0.30 2.65 -5.71
C VAL A 30 -0.64 3.80 -4.75
N ILE A 31 -0.48 5.07 -5.16
CA ILE A 31 -0.84 6.22 -4.34
C ILE A 31 -2.33 6.19 -3.99
N GLU A 32 -3.20 5.94 -4.96
CA GLU A 32 -4.65 5.84 -4.74
C GLU A 32 -5.00 4.70 -3.76
N GLU A 33 -4.35 3.54 -3.88
CA GLU A 33 -4.56 2.42 -2.95
C GLU A 33 -4.16 2.78 -1.51
N PHE A 34 -3.03 3.48 -1.31
CA PHE A 34 -2.58 3.91 0.01
C PHE A 34 -3.52 4.97 0.61
N GLU A 35 -4.06 5.88 -0.20
CA GLU A 35 -5.06 6.86 0.25
C GLU A 35 -6.35 6.17 0.71
N GLN A 36 -6.87 5.24 -0.09
CA GLN A 36 -8.05 4.45 0.28
C GLN A 36 -7.80 3.62 1.55
N TYR A 37 -6.61 3.02 1.67
CA TYR A 37 -6.24 2.25 2.85
C TYR A 37 -6.20 3.13 4.11
N ARG A 38 -5.64 4.35 4.01
CA ARG A 38 -5.60 5.31 5.11
C ARG A 38 -7.00 5.67 5.62
N GLU A 39 -7.93 5.94 4.71
CA GLU A 39 -9.32 6.25 5.05
C GLU A 39 -10.04 5.06 5.68
N ARG A 40 -9.85 3.86 5.12
CA ARG A 40 -10.40 2.62 5.66
C ARG A 40 -9.89 2.37 7.09
N LEU A 41 -8.58 2.48 7.32
CA LEU A 41 -7.99 2.30 8.64
C LEU A 41 -8.59 3.26 9.67
N LEU A 42 -8.71 4.54 9.31
CA LEU A 42 -9.33 5.55 10.16
C LEU A 42 -10.79 5.20 10.47
N SER A 43 -11.59 4.91 9.44
CA SER A 43 -13.03 4.63 9.59
C SER A 43 -13.30 3.35 10.40
N GLU A 44 -12.58 2.27 10.14
CA GLU A 44 -12.68 1.00 10.86
C GLU A 44 -12.27 1.15 12.32
N THR A 45 -11.21 1.90 12.59
CA THR A 45 -10.77 2.18 13.97
C THR A 45 -11.82 2.99 14.70
N MET A 46 -12.39 4.04 14.09
CA MET A 46 -13.45 4.83 14.71
C MET A 46 -14.72 4.00 14.95
N ALA A 47 -15.11 3.14 14.01
CA ALA A 47 -16.25 2.25 14.17
C ALA A 47 -16.03 1.26 15.32
N THR A 48 -14.84 0.69 15.42
CA THR A 48 -14.46 -0.24 16.49
C THR A 48 -14.40 0.46 17.84
N ALA A 49 -13.78 1.64 17.91
CA ALA A 49 -13.74 2.47 19.11
C ALA A 49 -15.14 2.82 19.60
N LYS A 50 -16.04 3.21 18.69
CA LYS A 50 -17.44 3.51 19.01
C LYS A 50 -18.16 2.29 19.62
N ARG A 51 -17.98 1.10 19.03
CA ARG A 51 -18.56 -0.16 19.56
C ARG A 51 -17.98 -0.50 20.94
N ALA A 52 -16.69 -0.25 21.14
CA ALA A 52 -16.00 -0.45 22.41
C ALA A 52 -16.23 0.67 23.45
N LYS A 53 -17.00 1.72 23.11
CA LYS A 53 -17.18 2.93 23.93
C LYS A 53 -15.85 3.61 24.29
N LEU A 54 -14.83 3.44 23.45
CA LEU A 54 -13.53 4.06 23.64
C LEU A 54 -13.59 5.54 23.24
N PRO A 55 -13.03 6.47 24.03
CA PRO A 55 -12.95 7.87 23.65
C PRO A 55 -12.16 8.05 22.35
N LYS A 56 -12.65 8.95 21.48
CA LYS A 56 -12.00 9.27 20.19
C LYS A 56 -10.52 9.58 20.34
N LYS A 57 -10.13 10.38 21.34
CA LYS A 57 -8.72 10.75 21.59
C LYS A 57 -7.83 9.53 21.78
N THR A 58 -8.29 8.53 22.55
CA THR A 58 -7.55 7.30 22.80
C THR A 58 -7.46 6.44 21.55
N ALA A 59 -8.56 6.30 20.80
CA ALA A 59 -8.56 5.59 19.52
C ALA A 59 -7.62 6.23 18.49
N MET A 60 -7.55 7.57 18.45
CA MET A 60 -6.65 8.29 17.56
C MET A 60 -5.19 8.14 17.94
N ALA A 61 -4.86 8.25 19.22
CA ALA A 61 -3.48 8.05 19.69
C ALA A 61 -2.94 6.65 19.34
N GLN A 62 -3.80 5.65 19.21
CA GLN A 62 -3.40 4.29 18.82
C GLN A 62 -3.03 4.17 17.34
N ILE A 63 -3.71 4.88 16.45
CA ILE A 63 -3.50 4.74 15.00
C ILE A 63 -2.69 5.87 14.37
N GLU A 64 -2.53 7.00 15.06
CA GLU A 64 -1.74 8.14 14.62
C GLU A 64 -0.32 7.75 14.15
N PRO A 65 0.44 6.84 14.82
CA PRO A 65 1.73 6.41 14.33
C PRO A 65 1.68 5.71 12.97
N GLU A 66 0.62 4.95 12.70
CA GLU A 66 0.46 4.22 11.43
C GLU A 66 0.00 5.17 10.32
N LEU A 67 -0.94 6.08 10.63
CA LEU A 67 -1.33 7.15 9.71
C LEU A 67 -0.12 8.01 9.30
N ALA A 68 0.77 8.33 10.24
CA ALA A 68 1.97 9.11 9.97
C ALA A 68 2.94 8.37 9.02
N LYS A 69 3.08 7.04 9.15
CA LYS A 69 3.89 6.24 8.22
C LYS A 69 3.29 6.22 6.81
N ILE A 70 1.97 6.05 6.72
CA ILE A 70 1.24 6.09 5.45
C ILE A 70 1.42 7.46 4.79
N ASP A 71 1.29 8.55 5.56
CA ASP A 71 1.46 9.92 5.06
C ASP A 71 2.88 10.19 4.57
N ALA A 72 3.90 9.71 5.29
CA ALA A 72 5.30 9.81 4.86
C ALA A 72 5.56 9.01 3.57
N THR A 73 4.95 7.83 3.45
CA THR A 73 5.07 6.97 2.27
C THR A 73 4.40 7.61 1.06
N LEU A 74 3.18 8.12 1.22
CA LEU A 74 2.46 8.88 0.19
C LEU A 74 3.25 10.09 -0.29
N LEU A 75 3.89 10.83 0.62
CA LEU A 75 4.76 11.95 0.25
C LEU A 75 5.95 11.49 -0.60
N SER A 76 6.61 10.38 -0.23
CA SER A 76 7.73 9.83 -1.01
C SER A 76 7.28 9.36 -2.40
N LEU A 77 6.14 8.65 -2.48
CA LEU A 77 5.60 8.16 -3.76
C LEU A 77 5.24 9.31 -4.69
N ARG A 78 4.60 10.37 -4.18
CA ARG A 78 4.28 11.57 -4.97
C ARG A 78 5.55 12.29 -5.48
N GLN A 79 6.62 12.34 -4.68
CA GLN A 79 7.91 12.90 -5.12
C GLN A 79 8.54 12.06 -6.24
N GLN A 80 8.48 10.72 -6.13
CA GLN A 80 8.94 9.80 -7.17
C GLN A 80 8.13 9.95 -8.46
N GLN A 81 6.80 10.02 -8.35
CA GLN A 81 5.90 10.25 -9.48
C GLN A 81 6.20 11.57 -10.19
N ALA A 82 6.34 12.67 -9.44
CA ALA A 82 6.71 13.97 -10.01
C ALA A 82 8.06 13.92 -10.76
N SER A 83 9.03 13.17 -10.22
CA SER A 83 10.34 12.97 -10.87
C SER A 83 10.24 12.15 -12.16
N LEU A 84 9.32 11.18 -12.24
CA LEU A 84 9.08 10.40 -13.46
C LEU A 84 8.34 11.21 -14.52
N THR A 85 7.32 11.98 -14.13
CA THR A 85 6.59 12.87 -15.06
C THR A 85 7.52 13.94 -15.63
N ALA A 86 8.33 14.58 -14.79
CA ALA A 86 9.30 15.58 -15.26
C ALA A 86 10.33 15.00 -16.24
N LYS A 87 10.74 13.72 -16.08
CA LYS A 87 11.62 13.04 -17.04
C LYS A 87 10.92 12.73 -18.36
N LYS A 88 9.63 12.39 -18.32
CA LYS A 88 8.79 12.12 -19.50
C LYS A 88 8.64 13.37 -20.38
N ASP A 89 8.54 14.55 -19.79
CA ASP A 89 8.34 15.82 -20.52
C ASP A 89 9.61 16.39 -21.19
N ILE A 90 10.79 15.87 -20.84
CA ILE A 90 12.10 16.35 -21.34
C ILE A 90 12.60 15.51 -22.53
N THR A 91 11.95 14.39 -22.83
CA THR A 91 12.34 13.46 -23.92
C THR A 91 11.35 13.52 -25.07
#